data_AF-A0A6N4UTQ4-F1
#
_entry.id   AF-A0A6N4UTQ4-F1
#
_cell.length_a   1.000
_cell.length_b   1.000
_cell.length_c   1.000
_cell.angle_alpha   90.00
_cell.angle_beta   90.00
_cell.angle_gamma   90.00
#
_symmetry.space_group_name_H-M   'P 1'
#
loop_
_entity.id
_entity.type
_entity.pdbx_description
1 polymer ?
#
loop_
_entity_poly.entity_id
_entity_poly.type
_entity_poly.pdbx_seq_one_letter_code
_entity_poly.pdbx_strand_id
1 'polypeptide(L)'
;MTEGKNSKLVKLIGLSVAGAGVSHFVKPQLFESITKPAFPKDTQKHIYTNGGIETAIGLGLLLPKTRKLATVGTLGYMAYLAGNAVRNR
;
A
#
# COMPACT_ATOMS: atom_id res chain seq x y z
N MET A 1 -29.42 -2.39 5.26
CA MET A 1 -28.86 -2.90 3.98
C MET A 1 -27.46 -2.36 3.64
N THR A 2 -26.99 -1.27 4.24
CA THR A 2 -25.69 -0.62 3.94
C THR A 2 -24.45 -1.37 4.46
N GLU A 3 -24.58 -2.09 5.57
CA GLU A 3 -23.46 -2.72 6.29
C GLU A 3 -22.82 -3.89 5.51
N GLY A 4 -23.63 -4.72 4.85
CA GLY A 4 -23.15 -5.81 4.02
C GLY A 4 -22.43 -5.35 2.74
N LYS A 5 -22.86 -4.21 2.16
CA LYS A 5 -22.25 -3.64 0.96
C LYS A 5 -20.88 -3.03 1.27
N ASN A 6 -20.76 -2.33 2.40
CA ASN A 6 -19.49 -1.80 2.90
C ASN A 6 -18.50 -2.91 3.26
N SER A 7 -18.95 -4.00 3.88
CA SER A 7 -18.07 -5.14 4.19
C SER A 7 -17.49 -5.81 2.95
N LYS A 8 -18.28 -5.98 1.88
CA LYS A 8 -17.79 -6.50 0.59
C LYS A 8 -16.80 -5.54 -0.06
N LEU A 9 -17.08 -4.24 -0.04
CA LEU A 9 -16.17 -3.23 -0.58
C LEU A 9 -14.82 -3.22 0.16
N VAL A 10 -14.83 -3.22 1.50
CA VAL A 10 -13.59 -3.25 2.30
C VAL A 10 -12.79 -4.52 2.02
N LYS A 11 -13.44 -5.66 1.83
CA LYS A 11 -12.76 -6.91 1.44
C LYS A 11 -12.12 -6.80 0.06
N LEU A 12 -12.85 -6.25 -0.92
CA LEU A 12 -12.32 -6.04 -2.26
C LEU A 12 -11.11 -5.10 -2.24
N ILE A 13 -11.21 -3.98 -1.53
CA ILE A 13 -10.09 -3.04 -1.35
C ILE A 13 -8.91 -3.74 -0.67
N GLY A 14 -9.13 -4.43 0.44
CA GLY A 14 -8.07 -5.13 1.17
C GLY A 14 -7.35 -6.17 0.31
N LEU A 15 -8.10 -6.94 -0.49
CA LEU A 15 -7.53 -7.93 -1.40
C LEU A 15 -6.75 -7.28 -2.54
N SER A 16 -7.30 -6.22 -3.15
CA SER A 16 -6.61 -5.47 -4.21
C SER A 16 -5.30 -4.84 -3.72
N VAL A 17 -5.33 -4.21 -2.53
CA VAL A 17 -4.13 -3.61 -1.91
C VAL A 17 -3.12 -4.68 -1.54
N ALA A 18 -3.56 -5.81 -0.97
CA ALA A 18 -2.66 -6.91 -0.65
C ALA A 18 -2.00 -7.49 -1.91
N GLY A 19 -2.78 -7.68 -2.98
CA GLY A 19 -2.30 -8.14 -4.27
C GLY A 19 -1.31 -7.17 -4.92
N ALA A 20 -1.58 -5.86 -4.85
CA ALA A 20 -0.65 -4.82 -5.29
C ALA A 20 0.68 -4.89 -4.50
N GLY A 21 0.61 -5.02 -3.18
CA GLY A 21 1.80 -5.18 -2.35
C GLY A 21 2.61 -6.43 -2.71
N VAL A 22 1.95 -7.58 -2.90
CA VAL A 22 2.62 -8.82 -3.33
C VAL A 22 3.28 -8.66 -4.70
N SER A 23 2.63 -7.93 -5.62
CA SER A 23 3.15 -7.75 -6.98
C SER A 23 4.48 -6.99 -7.04
N HIS A 24 4.80 -6.15 -6.04
CA HIS A 24 6.12 -5.53 -5.91
C HIS A 24 7.25 -6.56 -5.75
N PHE A 25 6.97 -7.70 -5.10
CA PHE A 25 7.94 -8.78 -4.93
C PHE A 25 8.03 -9.69 -6.15
N VAL A 26 6.93 -9.85 -6.90
CA VAL A 26 6.86 -10.74 -8.06
C VAL A 26 7.43 -10.08 -9.32
N LYS A 27 7.10 -8.81 -9.57
CA LYS A 27 7.58 -8.03 -10.72
C LYS A 27 7.93 -6.60 -10.31
N PRO A 28 9.03 -6.40 -9.55
CA PRO A 28 9.43 -5.07 -9.06
C PRO A 28 9.65 -4.05 -10.18
N GLN A 29 10.06 -4.48 -11.37
CA GLN A 29 10.36 -3.61 -12.51
C GLN A 29 9.15 -2.79 -12.99
N LEU A 30 7.93 -3.28 -12.76
CA LEU A 30 6.70 -2.55 -13.12
C LEU A 30 6.52 -1.26 -12.30
N PHE A 31 7.18 -1.17 -11.14
CA PHE A 31 7.02 -0.08 -10.18
C PHE A 31 8.16 0.94 -10.24
N GLU A 32 9.23 0.66 -10.98
CA GLU A 32 10.43 1.51 -11.01
C GLU A 32 10.14 2.93 -11.51
N SER A 33 9.41 3.06 -12.62
CA SER A 33 9.08 4.37 -13.21
C SER A 33 8.25 5.25 -12.28
N ILE A 34 7.41 4.65 -11.43
CA ILE A 34 6.53 5.33 -10.48
C ILE A 34 7.26 5.63 -9.17
N THR A 35 8.12 4.70 -8.71
CA THR A 35 8.79 4.80 -7.41
C THR A 35 10.02 5.70 -7.48
N LYS A 36 10.76 5.69 -8.59
CA LYS A 36 12.03 6.41 -8.74
C LYS A 36 11.93 7.93 -8.53
N PRO A 37 10.90 8.64 -9.02
CA PRO A 37 10.75 10.07 -8.75
C PRO A 37 10.61 10.40 -7.25
N ALA A 38 9.89 9.56 -6.49
CA ALA A 38 9.70 9.76 -5.05
C ALA A 38 10.85 9.18 -4.21
N PHE A 39 11.61 8.22 -4.74
CA PHE A 39 12.70 7.52 -4.07
C PHE A 39 13.88 7.30 -5.04
N PRO A 40 14.65 8.36 -5.34
CA PRO A 40 15.70 8.30 -6.37
C PRO A 40 16.94 7.51 -5.93
N LYS A 41 17.13 7.34 -4.62
CA LYS A 41 18.19 6.51 -4.02
C LYS A 41 17.57 5.20 -3.54
N ASP A 42 18.27 4.09 -3.75
CA ASP A 42 17.84 2.75 -3.34
C ASP A 42 16.40 2.40 -3.80
N THR A 43 16.01 2.84 -5.01
CA THR A 43 14.63 2.69 -5.52
C THR A 43 14.12 1.26 -5.38
N GLN A 44 14.94 0.26 -5.70
CA GLN A 44 14.56 -1.14 -5.61
C GLN A 44 14.24 -1.59 -4.16
N LYS A 45 15.02 -1.10 -3.17
CA LYS A 45 14.73 -1.35 -1.76
C LYS A 45 13.39 -0.72 -1.34
N HIS A 46 13.11 0.48 -1.85
CA HIS A 46 11.84 1.14 -1.59
C HIS A 46 10.66 0.42 -2.25
N ILE A 47 10.82 -0.15 -3.45
CA ILE A 47 9.80 -1.00 -4.09
C ILE A 47 9.42 -2.17 -3.17
N TYR A 48 10.40 -2.91 -2.64
CA TYR A 48 10.09 -4.02 -1.72
C TYR A 48 9.51 -3.54 -0.38
N THR A 49 9.97 -2.41 0.14
CA THR A 49 9.45 -1.82 1.39
C THR A 49 7.99 -1.40 1.24
N ASN A 50 7.68 -0.69 0.16
CA ASN A 50 6.33 -0.27 -0.22
C ASN A 50 5.43 -1.48 -0.42
N GLY A 51 5.91 -2.51 -1.14
CA GLY A 51 5.22 -3.78 -1.29
C GLY A 51 4.84 -4.43 0.04
N GLY A 52 5.79 -4.48 0.99
CA GLY A 52 5.53 -5.04 2.32
C GLY A 52 4.49 -4.26 3.12
N ILE A 53 4.58 -2.92 3.08
CA ILE A 53 3.61 -2.03 3.75
C ILE A 53 2.21 -2.22 3.16
N GLU A 54 2.09 -2.23 1.83
CA GLU A 54 0.81 -2.43 1.14
C GLU A 54 0.23 -3.82 1.41
N THR A 55 1.04 -4.87 1.39
CA THR A 55 0.59 -6.22 1.76
C THR A 55 0.05 -6.23 3.20
N ALA A 56 0.76 -5.63 4.15
CA ALA A 56 0.32 -5.58 5.55
C ALA A 56 -0.98 -4.77 5.72
N ILE A 57 -1.11 -3.62 5.05
CA ILE A 57 -2.34 -2.80 5.06
C ILE A 57 -3.50 -3.60 4.47
N GLY A 58 -3.31 -4.22 3.30
CA GLY A 58 -4.33 -5.00 2.62
C GLY A 58 -4.86 -6.14 3.48
N LEU A 59 -3.96 -6.96 4.05
CA LEU A 59 -4.31 -8.02 5.00
C LEU A 59 -4.98 -7.45 6.27
N GLY A 60 -4.49 -6.31 6.76
CA GLY A 60 -5.04 -5.61 7.92
C GLY A 60 -6.48 -5.12 7.70
N LEU A 61 -6.86 -4.77 6.47
CA LEU A 61 -8.24 -4.40 6.11
C LEU A 61 -9.17 -5.62 6.02
N LEU A 62 -8.66 -6.78 5.60
CA LEU A 62 -9.42 -8.02 5.52
C LEU A 62 -9.86 -8.52 6.90
N LEU A 63 -9.00 -8.34 7.92
CA LEU A 63 -9.25 -8.75 9.30
C LEU A 63 -9.99 -7.65 10.08
N PRO A 64 -11.24 -7.86 10.53
CA PRO A 64 -12.04 -6.81 11.20
C PRO A 64 -11.37 -6.18 12.41
N LYS A 65 -10.61 -6.98 13.18
CA LYS A 65 -9.91 -6.55 14.40
C LYS A 65 -8.77 -5.56 14.13
N THR A 66 -8.18 -5.58 12.94
CA THR A 66 -7.03 -4.73 12.58
C THR A 66 -7.40 -3.58 11.65
N ARG A 67 -8.66 -3.46 11.21
CA ARG A 67 -9.09 -2.43 10.26
C ARG A 67 -8.73 -1.01 10.69
N LYS A 68 -8.94 -0.66 11.96
CA LYS A 68 -8.59 0.68 12.47
C LYS A 68 -7.09 0.95 12.33
N LEU A 69 -6.26 -0.03 12.67
CA LEU A 69 -4.80 0.07 12.51
C LEU A 69 -4.42 0.17 11.04
N ALA A 70 -5.04 -0.63 10.18
CA ALA A 70 -4.80 -0.58 8.74
C ALA A 70 -5.20 0.78 8.15
N THR A 71 -6.31 1.38 8.56
CA THR A 71 -6.71 2.73 8.14
C THR A 71 -5.67 3.79 8.55
N VAL A 72 -5.20 3.75 9.80
CA VAL A 72 -4.14 4.66 10.27
C VAL A 72 -2.83 4.41 9.51
N GLY A 73 -2.49 3.14 9.28
CA GLY A 73 -1.35 2.73 8.47
C GLY A 73 -1.42 3.27 7.03
N THR A 74 -2.59 3.21 6.40
CA THR A 74 -2.82 3.82 5.07
C THR A 74 -2.55 5.31 5.09
N LEU A 75 -3.06 6.04 6.09
CA LEU A 75 -2.81 7.49 6.20
C LEU A 75 -1.33 7.80 6.39
N GLY A 76 -0.65 7.05 7.26
CA GLY A 76 0.79 7.20 7.48
C GLY A 76 1.61 6.88 6.22
N TYR A 77 1.25 5.83 5.49
CA TYR A 77 1.90 5.45 4.24
C TYR A 77 1.70 6.50 3.14
N MET A 78 0.49 7.05 3.01
CA MET A 78 0.22 8.16 2.08
C MET A 78 1.04 9.41 2.41
N ALA A 79 1.14 9.76 3.70
CA ALA A 79 1.97 10.88 4.14
C ALA A 79 3.46 10.63 3.85
N TYR A 80 3.94 9.40 4.06
CA TYR A 80 5.31 9.00 3.71
C TYR A 80 5.60 9.15 2.22
N LEU A 81 4.74 8.60 1.35
CA LEU A 81 4.89 8.71 -0.10
C LEU A 81 4.86 10.16 -0.57
N ALA A 82 3.86 10.94 -0.10
CA ALA A 82 3.71 12.34 -0.48
C ALA A 82 4.90 13.19 -0.01
N GLY A 83 5.35 13.01 1.23
CA GLY A 83 6.50 13.72 1.77
C GLY A 83 7.78 13.45 0.97
N ASN A 84 7.99 12.19 0.55
CA ASN A 84 9.15 11.85 -0.27
C ASN A 84 9.01 12.34 -1.72
N ALA A 85 7.81 12.31 -2.31
CA ALA A 85 7.57 12.86 -3.63
C ALA A 85 7.77 14.39 -3.68
N VAL A 86 7.33 15.12 -2.66
CA VAL A 86 7.54 16.58 -2.56
C VAL A 86 9.01 16.90 -2.34
N ARG A 87 9.71 16.13 -1.50
CA ARG A 87 11.13 16.36 -1.20
C ARG A 87 12.06 16.10 -2.39
N ASN A 88 11.69 15.19 -3.28
CA ASN A 88 12.52 14.75 -4.40
C ASN A 88 12.01 15.27 -5.76
N ARG A 89 11.09 16.23 -5.74
CA ARG A 89 10.63 16.95 -6.94
C ARG A 89 11.63 17.97 -7.43
#